data_AF-A0A830HMN3-F1
#
_entry.id   AF-A0A830HMN3-F1
#
_cell.length_a   1.000
_cell.length_b   1.000
_cell.length_c   1.000
_cell.angle_alpha   90.00
_cell.angle_beta   90.00
_cell.angle_gamma   90.00
#
_symmetry.space_group_name_H-M   'P 1'
#
loop_
_entity.id
_entity.type
_entity.pdbx_description
1 polymer ?
#
loop_
_entity_poly.entity_id
_entity_poly.type
_entity_poly.pdbx_seq_one_letter_code
_entity_poly.pdbx_strand_id
1 'polypeptide(L)'
;MAVPPPASHSYGYLMFSFLCLSPILHTATASSSSSSSLSSLSFKLPPMGWMSWELFRCNVNCTGKYHDTCIGHDAFVKQATVLIKDGYFRAGYNRVHVDDCFANRQRDPVSGDIVADPTRFGTGGMRKLATDIAPVELAVYSDCGTMTCMGYPGSINHEVHDAKLFFQKWGATYLKYDGCYNNITGYPSGYAKMGQALRSAGGEKTYYSCSWPAYLGDDETKKPYAQMTAAGCDLWRNYGDIQCDLGSLMDIVDHYGDYSKFLATVSGQGKGYNDPDMLLIGNTCIPDGAARLQMAVWSILAAPLIMGNDLRLVPTPIRDQVLLNEEAIAIDQDPLGIPGYRASNKSDVAELWVRPKLADGGAAVAVVYKGGSSLTRARLERNPSGSAWTTRKIGAVQLGKTKKLTLHVPFGAEIGWSPPSGTASVRDIYARTSLGEHTSGVDVSLTVTEGIPETVLLRLSDAADSRAVSDARK
;
A
#
# COMPACT_ATOMS: atom_id res chain seq x y z
N MET A 1 -35.10 54.18 71.78
CA MET A 1 -33.64 53.98 71.88
C MET A 1 -33.07 54.39 70.53
N ALA A 2 -32.68 55.65 70.32
CA ALA A 2 -31.46 56.31 70.80
C ALA A 2 -30.20 55.76 70.06
N VAL A 3 -29.65 56.32 68.94
CA VAL A 3 -29.16 57.70 68.58
C VAL A 3 -27.69 57.90 69.05
N PRO A 4 -26.70 58.52 68.33
CA PRO A 4 -26.66 59.21 67.00
C PRO A 4 -25.37 58.94 66.09
N PRO A 5 -24.66 59.89 65.40
CA PRO A 5 -24.39 59.88 63.93
C PRO A 5 -22.86 60.10 63.62
N PRO A 6 -22.35 60.85 62.59
CA PRO A 6 -22.83 61.37 61.28
C PRO A 6 -21.90 60.86 60.10
N ALA A 7 -21.67 61.48 58.92
CA ALA A 7 -21.98 62.80 58.34
C ALA A 7 -22.07 62.86 56.78
N SER A 8 -22.32 64.08 56.31
CA SER A 8 -22.36 64.70 54.97
C SER A 8 -21.00 64.73 54.21
N HIS A 9 -20.92 64.81 52.87
CA HIS A 9 -21.35 65.85 51.92
C HIS A 9 -21.21 65.31 50.46
N SER A 10 -21.69 65.90 49.34
CA SER A 10 -22.54 67.07 49.03
C SER A 10 -23.08 66.93 47.57
N TYR A 11 -23.91 67.88 47.09
CA TYR A 11 -24.38 67.96 45.70
C TYR A 11 -23.50 68.84 44.79
N GLY A 12 -23.49 68.55 43.49
CA GLY A 12 -22.91 69.42 42.45
C GLY A 12 -23.48 69.09 41.06
N TYR A 13 -24.49 69.84 40.62
CA TYR A 13 -25.00 69.76 39.24
C TYR A 13 -24.06 70.49 38.27
N LEU A 14 -23.78 69.87 37.12
CA LEU A 14 -23.25 70.57 35.95
C LEU A 14 -23.86 69.93 34.69
N MET A 15 -24.71 70.68 34.00
CA MET A 15 -25.15 70.32 32.64
C MET A 15 -23.94 70.41 31.70
N PHE A 16 -23.78 69.44 30.81
CA PHE A 16 -23.28 69.74 29.46
C PHE A 16 -24.01 68.88 28.43
N SER A 17 -24.38 69.52 27.32
CA SER A 17 -25.28 68.99 26.31
C SER A 17 -24.65 67.95 25.39
N PHE A 18 -25.52 67.15 24.77
CA PHE A 18 -25.19 66.19 23.72
C PHE A 18 -24.29 66.75 22.62
N LEU A 19 -23.25 65.99 22.28
CA LEU A 19 -22.72 65.92 20.92
C LEU A 19 -22.59 64.44 20.54
N CYS A 20 -23.32 64.03 19.51
CA CYS A 20 -23.27 62.67 18.98
C CYS A 20 -21.92 62.40 18.32
N LEU A 21 -21.19 61.39 18.82
CA LEU A 21 -20.26 60.63 17.99
C LEU A 21 -20.83 59.23 17.78
N SER A 22 -21.11 58.91 16.52
CA SER A 22 -21.48 57.55 16.11
C SER A 22 -20.33 56.59 16.42
N PRO A 23 -20.58 55.40 16.99
CA PRO A 23 -19.56 54.37 17.08
C PRO A 23 -19.19 53.93 15.65
N ILE A 24 -17.90 53.99 15.32
CA ILE A 24 -17.37 53.44 14.07
C ILE A 24 -17.53 51.93 14.13
N LEU A 25 -18.58 51.43 13.48
CA LEU A 25 -18.84 50.01 13.34
C LEU A 25 -17.70 49.41 12.51
N HIS A 26 -16.74 48.76 13.19
CA HIS A 26 -15.74 47.95 12.51
C HIS A 26 -16.47 46.75 11.91
N THR A 27 -16.79 46.87 10.62
CA THR A 27 -17.24 45.75 9.80
C THR A 27 -16.08 44.78 9.65
N ALA A 28 -15.93 43.89 10.62
CA ALA A 28 -15.14 42.68 10.46
C ALA A 28 -15.78 41.88 9.32
N THR A 29 -15.23 42.05 8.11
CA THR A 29 -15.56 41.19 6.97
C THR A 29 -15.05 39.80 7.33
N ALA A 30 -15.92 39.01 7.94
CA ALA A 30 -15.73 37.58 8.06
C ALA A 30 -15.64 37.03 6.63
N SER A 31 -14.41 36.90 6.13
CA SER A 31 -14.13 36.14 4.93
C SER A 31 -14.62 34.73 5.21
N SER A 32 -15.79 34.40 4.66
CA SER A 32 -16.30 33.04 4.64
C SER A 32 -15.33 32.23 3.78
N SER A 33 -14.28 31.71 4.41
CA SER A 33 -13.57 30.57 3.88
C SER A 33 -14.63 29.49 3.72
N SER A 34 -15.05 29.28 2.48
CA SER A 34 -15.76 28.08 2.09
C SER A 34 -14.79 26.94 2.30
N SER A 35 -14.71 26.45 3.53
CA SER A 35 -14.25 25.10 3.80
C SER A 35 -15.23 24.20 3.10
N SER A 36 -14.96 23.93 1.83
CA SER A 36 -15.49 22.80 1.11
C SER A 36 -15.06 21.58 1.93
N SER A 37 -15.92 21.19 2.87
CA SER A 37 -15.88 19.86 3.43
C SER A 37 -16.03 18.96 2.21
N LEU A 38 -14.90 18.42 1.73
CA LEU A 38 -14.95 17.21 0.92
C LEU A 38 -15.72 16.23 1.80
N SER A 39 -16.99 16.02 1.45
CA SER A 39 -17.77 14.91 1.97
C SER A 39 -16.92 13.68 1.71
N SER A 40 -16.39 13.09 2.77
CA SER A 40 -15.35 12.09 2.67
C SER A 40 -15.92 10.83 2.04
N LEU A 41 -15.90 10.76 0.71
CA LEU A 41 -15.76 9.49 0.03
C LEU A 41 -14.39 8.95 0.46
N SER A 42 -14.42 8.16 1.53
CA SER A 42 -13.29 7.33 1.95
C SER A 42 -13.14 6.21 0.93
N PHE A 43 -12.62 6.56 -0.25
CA PHE A 43 -12.24 5.58 -1.25
C PHE A 43 -11.21 4.64 -0.65
N LYS A 44 -11.28 3.36 -1.02
CA LYS A 44 -10.29 2.37 -0.62
C LYS A 44 -8.94 2.70 -1.24
N LEU A 45 -7.89 2.57 -0.44
CA LEU A 45 -6.49 2.61 -0.86
C LEU A 45 -6.01 1.15 -1.05
N PRO A 46 -4.80 0.91 -1.59
CA PRO A 46 -4.23 -0.44 -1.60
C PRO A 46 -4.22 -1.02 -0.17
N PRO A 47 -4.74 -2.23 0.07
CA PRO A 47 -4.82 -2.77 1.42
C PRO A 47 -3.43 -3.14 1.95
N MET A 48 -3.16 -2.77 3.20
CA MET A 48 -1.95 -3.14 3.94
C MET A 48 -2.25 -4.22 4.97
N GLY A 49 -1.36 -5.19 5.15
CA GLY A 49 -1.57 -6.28 6.13
C GLY A 49 -0.49 -7.35 6.11
N TRP A 50 -0.85 -8.54 6.60
CA TRP A 50 -0.01 -9.75 6.60
C TRP A 50 -0.84 -10.96 6.16
N MET A 51 -0.28 -11.86 5.34
CA MET A 51 -0.96 -13.04 4.80
C MET A 51 -0.13 -14.31 4.99
N SER A 52 -0.80 -15.41 5.37
CA SER A 52 -0.12 -16.66 5.69
C SER A 52 0.44 -17.41 4.47
N TRP A 53 -0.08 -17.19 3.27
CA TRP A 53 0.17 -18.06 2.12
C TRP A 53 1.65 -18.26 1.81
N GLU A 54 2.41 -17.17 1.65
CA GLU A 54 3.77 -17.25 1.09
C GLU A 54 4.74 -18.12 1.90
N LEU A 55 4.79 -17.93 3.22
CA LEU A 55 5.73 -18.63 4.09
C LEU A 55 5.10 -19.81 4.86
N PHE A 56 3.82 -19.71 5.24
CA PHE A 56 3.16 -20.73 6.08
C PHE A 56 2.41 -21.76 5.21
N ARG A 57 2.04 -21.39 3.97
CA ARG A 57 1.44 -22.25 2.94
C ARG A 57 0.27 -23.06 3.51
N CYS A 58 0.12 -24.32 3.09
CA CYS A 58 -0.89 -25.25 3.62
C CYS A 58 -0.36 -26.11 4.79
N ASN A 59 0.47 -25.55 5.68
CA ASN A 59 0.98 -26.31 6.83
C ASN A 59 -0.12 -26.55 7.88
N VAL A 60 -0.78 -27.71 7.84
CA VAL A 60 -1.82 -28.08 8.81
C VAL A 60 -1.30 -28.85 10.04
N ASN A 61 0.02 -29.10 10.13
CA ASN A 61 0.60 -29.82 11.26
C ASN A 61 0.96 -28.87 12.42
N CYS A 62 0.08 -28.70 13.38
CA CYS A 62 0.32 -27.84 14.55
C CYS A 62 1.14 -28.50 15.69
N THR A 63 1.98 -29.49 15.39
CA THR A 63 2.78 -30.20 16.42
C THR A 63 4.28 -29.87 16.34
N GLY A 64 4.96 -29.95 17.49
CA GLY A 64 6.41 -29.75 17.59
C GLY A 64 6.85 -28.40 17.02
N LYS A 65 7.91 -28.41 16.21
CA LYS A 65 8.49 -27.19 15.60
C LYS A 65 7.55 -26.44 14.64
N TYR A 66 6.44 -27.06 14.22
CA TYR A 66 5.49 -26.48 13.27
C TYR A 66 4.27 -25.85 13.94
N HIS A 67 4.08 -26.02 15.26
CA HIS A 67 3.02 -25.38 16.05
C HIS A 67 2.92 -23.87 15.77
N ASP A 68 4.08 -23.24 15.60
CA ASP A 68 4.22 -21.79 15.45
C ASP A 68 4.13 -21.30 14.00
N THR A 69 4.04 -22.20 13.03
CA THR A 69 3.89 -21.89 11.59
C THR A 69 2.80 -22.71 10.90
N CYS A 70 1.92 -23.37 11.67
CA CYS A 70 0.75 -24.03 11.11
C CYS A 70 -0.38 -23.04 10.87
N ILE A 71 -1.30 -23.39 9.97
CA ILE A 71 -2.56 -22.68 9.77
C ILE A 71 -3.50 -23.01 10.93
N GLY A 72 -3.35 -22.30 12.04
CA GLY A 72 -4.11 -22.47 13.27
C GLY A 72 -4.15 -21.18 14.09
N HIS A 73 -5.14 -21.08 14.97
CA HIS A 73 -5.51 -19.84 15.69
C HIS A 73 -4.32 -19.16 16.38
N ASP A 74 -3.51 -19.93 17.13
CA ASP A 74 -2.36 -19.40 17.87
C ASP A 74 -1.28 -18.79 16.97
N ALA A 75 -1.08 -19.30 15.75
CA ALA A 75 -0.13 -18.73 14.80
C ALA A 75 -0.60 -17.34 14.35
N PHE A 76 -1.88 -17.19 14.00
CA PHE A 76 -2.47 -15.91 13.61
C PHE A 76 -2.49 -14.89 14.75
N VAL A 77 -2.83 -15.31 15.98
CA VAL A 77 -2.76 -14.45 17.18
C VAL A 77 -1.33 -13.97 17.45
N LYS A 78 -0.31 -14.83 17.25
CA LYS A 78 1.10 -14.43 17.38
C LYS A 78 1.50 -13.38 16.34
N GLN A 79 1.10 -13.54 15.08
CA GLN A 79 1.40 -12.55 14.03
C GLN A 79 0.68 -11.21 14.30
N ALA A 80 -0.61 -11.24 14.67
CA ALA A 80 -1.36 -10.05 15.07
C ALA A 80 -0.75 -9.33 16.28
N THR A 81 -0.27 -10.08 17.27
CA THR A 81 0.44 -9.52 18.43
C THR A 81 1.69 -8.76 18.01
N VAL A 82 2.47 -9.28 17.06
CA VAL A 82 3.65 -8.58 16.53
C VAL A 82 3.25 -7.37 15.67
N LEU A 83 2.19 -7.46 14.85
CA LEU A 83 1.69 -6.29 14.09
C LEU A 83 1.43 -5.10 15.02
N ILE A 84 0.77 -5.33 16.15
CA ILE A 84 0.47 -4.30 17.15
C ILE A 84 1.75 -3.83 17.86
N LYS A 85 2.51 -4.77 18.44
CA LYS A 85 3.64 -4.49 19.34
C LYS A 85 4.81 -3.81 18.64
N ASP A 86 5.15 -4.28 17.43
CA ASP A 86 6.36 -3.87 16.72
C ASP A 86 6.09 -2.71 15.72
N GLY A 87 4.91 -2.11 15.77
CA GLY A 87 4.59 -0.83 15.12
C GLY A 87 3.99 -0.92 13.72
N TYR A 88 3.87 -2.11 13.14
CA TYR A 88 3.25 -2.31 11.82
C TYR A 88 1.80 -1.82 11.77
N PHE A 89 0.99 -2.11 12.79
CA PHE A 89 -0.40 -1.66 12.87
C PHE A 89 -0.50 -0.13 12.89
N ARG A 90 0.41 0.53 13.61
CA ARG A 90 0.51 2.01 13.64
C ARG A 90 0.94 2.59 12.30
N ALA A 91 1.74 1.86 11.53
CA ALA A 91 2.18 2.24 10.18
C ALA A 91 1.13 1.94 9.09
N GLY A 92 -0.02 1.34 9.44
CA GLY A 92 -1.13 1.09 8.52
C GLY A 92 -1.40 -0.38 8.20
N TYR A 93 -0.49 -1.31 8.53
CA TYR A 93 -0.68 -2.75 8.33
C TYR A 93 -1.73 -3.32 9.29
N ASN A 94 -2.99 -3.19 8.92
CA ASN A 94 -4.12 -3.32 9.84
C ASN A 94 -4.92 -4.62 9.69
N ARG A 95 -4.46 -5.59 8.89
CA ARG A 95 -5.15 -6.87 8.64
C ARG A 95 -4.26 -8.09 8.80
N VAL A 96 -4.87 -9.20 9.24
CA VAL A 96 -4.33 -10.56 9.13
C VAL A 96 -5.21 -11.36 8.19
N HIS A 97 -4.61 -11.84 7.10
CA HIS A 97 -5.24 -12.61 6.05
C HIS A 97 -4.99 -14.10 6.30
N VAL A 98 -6.07 -14.78 6.67
CA VAL A 98 -6.13 -16.24 6.74
C VAL A 98 -6.40 -16.76 5.33
N ASP A 99 -5.35 -17.31 4.72
CA ASP A 99 -5.41 -17.87 3.36
C ASP A 99 -5.99 -19.31 3.35
N ASP A 100 -5.75 -20.09 2.30
CA ASP A 100 -6.26 -21.47 2.18
C ASP A 100 -5.87 -22.39 3.36
N CYS A 101 -6.53 -23.54 3.44
CA CYS A 101 -6.32 -24.62 4.41
C CYS A 101 -6.79 -24.34 5.85
N PHE A 102 -7.41 -23.20 6.15
CA PHE A 102 -8.01 -22.95 7.47
C PHE A 102 -9.23 -23.84 7.78
N ALA A 103 -9.98 -24.21 6.73
CA ALA A 103 -11.24 -24.93 6.85
C ALA A 103 -11.06 -26.42 7.25
N ASN A 104 -12.16 -27.02 7.69
CA ASN A 104 -12.38 -28.46 7.63
C ASN A 104 -12.59 -28.88 6.15
N ARG A 105 -12.33 -30.15 5.82
CA ARG A 105 -12.49 -30.69 4.45
C ARG A 105 -13.95 -30.74 3.97
N GLN A 106 -14.91 -30.58 4.87
CA GLN A 106 -16.34 -30.66 4.61
C GLN A 106 -17.04 -29.46 5.27
N ARG A 107 -18.09 -28.95 4.61
CA ARG A 107 -19.05 -28.00 5.21
C ARG A 107 -19.81 -28.67 6.36
N ASP A 108 -20.38 -27.87 7.25
CA ASP A 108 -21.33 -28.39 8.23
C ASP A 108 -22.56 -29.00 7.50
N PRO A 109 -22.95 -30.24 7.79
CA PRO A 109 -24.02 -30.92 7.06
C PRO A 109 -25.43 -30.41 7.39
N VAL A 110 -25.59 -29.58 8.43
CA VAL A 110 -26.87 -29.02 8.86
C VAL A 110 -27.03 -27.58 8.41
N SER A 111 -26.01 -26.73 8.61
CA SER A 111 -26.07 -25.32 8.24
C SER A 111 -25.53 -25.01 6.84
N GLY A 112 -24.73 -25.90 6.25
CA GLY A 112 -24.01 -25.65 4.99
C GLY A 112 -22.83 -24.67 5.12
N ASP A 113 -22.53 -24.18 6.33
CA ASP A 113 -21.42 -23.26 6.58
C ASP A 113 -20.07 -23.92 6.28
N ILE A 114 -19.11 -23.15 5.75
CA ILE A 114 -17.69 -23.51 5.88
C ILE A 114 -17.32 -23.44 7.36
N VAL A 115 -16.64 -24.46 7.88
CA VAL A 115 -16.24 -24.54 9.29
C VAL A 115 -14.71 -24.50 9.35
N ALA A 116 -14.12 -23.61 10.15
CA ALA A 116 -12.69 -23.65 10.45
C ALA A 116 -12.37 -24.94 11.22
N ASP A 117 -11.21 -25.55 10.94
CA ASP A 117 -10.84 -26.83 11.55
C ASP A 117 -10.86 -26.74 13.09
N PRO A 118 -11.73 -27.52 13.78
CA PRO A 118 -11.96 -27.36 15.22
C PRO A 118 -10.73 -27.77 16.05
N THR A 119 -9.80 -28.55 15.49
CA THR A 119 -8.55 -28.93 16.16
C THR A 119 -7.55 -27.78 16.14
N ARG A 120 -7.52 -27.01 15.04
CA ARG A 120 -6.54 -25.94 14.81
C ARG A 120 -7.06 -24.55 15.18
N PHE A 121 -8.37 -24.35 15.18
CA PHE A 121 -9.02 -23.07 15.49
C PHE A 121 -9.90 -23.10 16.75
N GLY A 122 -10.12 -24.28 17.34
CA GLY A 122 -10.85 -24.44 18.59
C GLY A 122 -12.33 -24.05 18.51
N THR A 123 -12.98 -24.00 19.67
CA THR A 123 -14.37 -23.56 19.79
C THR A 123 -14.51 -22.08 19.45
N GLY A 124 -15.42 -21.75 18.54
CA GLY A 124 -15.68 -20.38 18.06
C GLY A 124 -14.94 -19.99 16.77
N GLY A 125 -13.95 -20.78 16.35
CA GLY A 125 -13.32 -20.70 15.03
C GLY A 125 -12.89 -19.28 14.61
N MET A 126 -13.22 -18.91 13.37
CA MET A 126 -12.86 -17.60 12.79
C MET A 126 -13.44 -16.40 13.54
N ARG A 127 -14.64 -16.52 14.13
CA ARG A 127 -15.25 -15.44 14.93
C ARG A 127 -14.45 -15.18 16.21
N LYS A 128 -13.99 -16.25 16.87
CA LYS A 128 -13.09 -16.14 18.02
C LYS A 128 -11.77 -15.51 17.58
N LEU A 129 -11.18 -15.98 16.48
CA LEU A 129 -9.96 -15.39 15.93
C LEU A 129 -10.10 -13.87 15.68
N ALA A 130 -11.15 -13.43 15.00
CA ALA A 130 -11.42 -12.00 14.77
C ALA A 130 -11.52 -11.18 16.06
N THR A 131 -12.05 -11.79 17.13
CA THR A 131 -12.15 -11.14 18.45
C THR A 131 -10.77 -11.02 19.12
N ASP A 132 -9.94 -12.05 19.04
CA ASP A 132 -8.66 -12.12 19.74
C ASP A 132 -7.51 -11.36 19.04
N ILE A 133 -7.61 -11.14 17.72
CA ILE A 133 -6.65 -10.30 16.99
C ILE A 133 -6.98 -8.79 17.03
N ALA A 134 -8.17 -8.42 17.50
CA ALA A 134 -8.61 -7.02 17.53
C ALA A 134 -7.60 -6.13 18.30
N PRO A 135 -7.27 -4.92 17.81
CA PRO A 135 -7.94 -4.16 16.75
C PRO A 135 -7.49 -4.48 15.31
N VAL A 136 -6.65 -5.51 15.08
CA VAL A 136 -6.34 -5.99 13.72
C VAL A 136 -7.61 -6.57 13.08
N GLU A 137 -7.87 -6.24 11.82
CA GLU A 137 -9.04 -6.76 11.10
C GLU A 137 -8.78 -8.17 10.55
N LEU A 138 -9.81 -9.02 10.56
CA LEU A 138 -9.74 -10.34 9.94
C LEU A 138 -9.99 -10.24 8.43
N ALA A 139 -9.06 -10.78 7.64
CA ALA A 139 -9.21 -11.05 6.22
C ALA A 139 -9.29 -12.57 6.00
N VAL A 140 -10.17 -13.02 5.11
CA VAL A 140 -10.40 -14.45 4.84
C VAL A 140 -10.26 -14.81 3.36
N TYR A 141 -10.15 -16.10 3.09
CA TYR A 141 -10.00 -16.68 1.77
C TYR A 141 -11.19 -17.60 1.41
N SER A 142 -11.56 -17.61 0.15
CA SER A 142 -12.34 -18.69 -0.47
C SER A 142 -12.09 -18.73 -1.99
N ASP A 143 -12.82 -19.58 -2.70
CA ASP A 143 -12.60 -19.87 -4.12
C ASP A 143 -13.90 -19.78 -4.94
N CYS A 144 -13.80 -19.24 -6.16
CA CYS A 144 -14.84 -19.19 -7.17
C CYS A 144 -15.17 -20.57 -7.79
N GLY A 145 -14.51 -21.66 -7.40
CA GLY A 145 -14.84 -23.03 -7.78
C GLY A 145 -15.53 -23.88 -6.72
N THR A 146 -15.62 -25.18 -7.00
CA THR A 146 -16.23 -26.17 -6.10
C THR A 146 -15.34 -26.51 -4.91
N MET A 147 -14.03 -26.31 -5.06
CA MET A 147 -13.02 -26.51 -4.03
C MET A 147 -12.01 -25.37 -4.10
N THR A 148 -11.34 -25.09 -2.99
CA THR A 148 -10.13 -24.25 -2.97
C THR A 148 -8.97 -24.94 -3.67
N CYS A 149 -7.92 -24.19 -4.02
CA CYS A 149 -6.73 -24.76 -4.66
C CYS A 149 -6.10 -25.93 -3.89
N MET A 150 -6.14 -25.94 -2.56
CA MET A 150 -5.66 -27.07 -1.74
C MET A 150 -6.73 -28.10 -1.38
N GLY A 151 -7.92 -28.03 -1.98
CA GLY A 151 -8.98 -29.02 -1.88
C GLY A 151 -9.86 -28.92 -0.64
N TYR A 152 -10.11 -27.70 -0.14
CA TYR A 152 -11.12 -27.41 0.89
C TYR A 152 -12.42 -26.93 0.23
N PRO A 153 -13.55 -26.76 0.95
CA PRO A 153 -14.80 -26.34 0.31
C PRO A 153 -14.71 -24.94 -0.34
N GLY A 154 -14.97 -24.86 -1.65
CA GLY A 154 -15.10 -23.61 -2.39
C GLY A 154 -16.52 -23.02 -2.27
N SER A 155 -16.70 -21.79 -2.76
CA SER A 155 -17.93 -21.00 -2.59
C SER A 155 -18.85 -20.97 -3.82
N ILE A 156 -18.53 -21.65 -4.93
CA ILE A 156 -19.43 -21.65 -6.10
C ILE A 156 -20.83 -22.17 -5.72
N ASN A 157 -21.87 -21.47 -6.17
CA ASN A 157 -23.28 -21.67 -5.80
C ASN A 157 -23.62 -21.48 -4.30
N HIS A 158 -22.67 -21.04 -3.48
CA HIS A 158 -22.84 -20.71 -2.06
C HIS A 158 -22.51 -19.24 -1.77
N GLU A 159 -22.35 -18.39 -2.80
CA GLU A 159 -21.73 -17.07 -2.70
C GLU A 159 -22.49 -16.15 -1.71
N VAL A 160 -23.82 -16.17 -1.76
CA VAL A 160 -24.70 -15.39 -0.86
C VAL A 160 -24.71 -15.94 0.58
N HIS A 161 -24.51 -17.25 0.75
CA HIS A 161 -24.44 -17.91 2.06
C HIS A 161 -23.11 -17.58 2.73
N ASP A 162 -22.02 -17.81 2.02
CA ASP A 162 -20.66 -17.65 2.51
C ASP A 162 -20.31 -16.18 2.77
N ALA A 163 -20.78 -15.24 1.94
CA ALA A 163 -20.63 -13.81 2.24
C ALA A 163 -21.27 -13.42 3.58
N LYS A 164 -22.44 -13.98 3.94
CA LYS A 164 -23.06 -13.74 5.26
C LYS A 164 -22.26 -14.40 6.38
N LEU A 165 -21.77 -15.61 6.16
CA LEU A 165 -20.89 -16.31 7.11
C LEU A 165 -19.64 -15.49 7.42
N PHE A 166 -18.91 -15.05 6.39
CA PHE A 166 -17.66 -14.32 6.54
C PHE A 166 -17.86 -12.94 7.19
N PHE A 167 -18.81 -12.14 6.70
CA PHE A 167 -18.93 -10.73 7.08
C PHE A 167 -19.88 -10.49 8.25
N GLN A 168 -20.92 -11.32 8.43
CA GLN A 168 -21.92 -11.12 9.49
C GLN A 168 -21.74 -12.08 10.67
N LYS A 169 -21.32 -13.34 10.44
CA LYS A 169 -21.06 -14.29 11.54
C LYS A 169 -19.61 -14.19 12.06
N TRP A 170 -18.61 -14.10 11.19
CA TRP A 170 -17.20 -14.04 11.61
C TRP A 170 -16.67 -12.62 11.83
N GLY A 171 -17.20 -11.63 11.11
CA GLY A 171 -16.75 -10.23 11.22
C GLY A 171 -15.48 -9.93 10.41
N ALA A 172 -15.25 -10.64 9.31
CA ALA A 172 -14.19 -10.30 8.37
C ALA A 172 -14.43 -8.94 7.70
N THR A 173 -13.37 -8.28 7.21
CA THR A 173 -13.43 -7.02 6.45
C THR A 173 -12.86 -7.14 5.03
N TYR A 174 -12.40 -8.33 4.65
CA TYR A 174 -11.73 -8.60 3.37
C TYR A 174 -11.96 -10.06 2.95
N LEU A 175 -12.22 -10.29 1.65
CA LEU A 175 -12.20 -11.61 1.03
C LEU A 175 -11.17 -11.66 -0.12
N LYS A 176 -10.21 -12.59 -0.06
CA LYS A 176 -9.50 -13.10 -1.24
C LYS A 176 -10.36 -14.18 -1.88
N TYR A 177 -10.61 -14.07 -3.18
CA TYR A 177 -11.48 -14.97 -3.91
C TYR A 177 -10.75 -15.57 -5.11
N ASP A 178 -10.40 -16.83 -4.95
CA ASP A 178 -9.55 -17.57 -5.87
C ASP A 178 -10.34 -18.19 -7.04
N GLY A 179 -9.69 -18.96 -7.90
CA GLY A 179 -10.30 -19.48 -9.14
C GLY A 179 -10.03 -20.95 -9.46
N CYS A 180 -9.50 -21.75 -8.54
CA CYS A 180 -9.28 -23.18 -8.79
C CYS A 180 -10.61 -23.94 -8.94
N TYR A 181 -10.57 -25.15 -9.49
CA TYR A 181 -11.75 -26.04 -9.60
C TYR A 181 -13.01 -25.40 -10.23
N ASN A 182 -12.84 -24.47 -11.17
CA ASN A 182 -13.90 -23.90 -12.00
C ASN A 182 -13.49 -23.89 -13.48
N ASN A 183 -14.47 -23.79 -14.38
CA ASN A 183 -14.24 -23.49 -15.79
C ASN A 183 -14.12 -21.95 -15.95
N ILE A 184 -13.15 -21.48 -16.74
CA ILE A 184 -12.93 -20.04 -16.98
C ILE A 184 -14.17 -19.31 -17.52
N THR A 185 -15.08 -20.02 -18.20
CA THR A 185 -16.37 -19.47 -18.68
C THR A 185 -17.36 -19.15 -17.55
N GLY A 186 -17.16 -19.72 -16.36
CA GLY A 186 -17.96 -19.45 -15.16
C GLY A 186 -17.53 -18.20 -14.39
N TYR A 187 -16.28 -17.74 -14.52
CA TYR A 187 -15.75 -16.61 -13.75
C TYR A 187 -16.56 -15.31 -13.88
N PRO A 188 -17.02 -14.86 -15.09
CA PRO A 188 -17.80 -13.63 -15.20
C PRO A 188 -19.06 -13.63 -14.32
N SER A 189 -19.71 -14.79 -14.16
CA SER A 189 -20.87 -14.92 -13.28
C SER A 189 -20.48 -15.11 -11.82
N GLY A 190 -19.46 -15.94 -11.53
CA GLY A 190 -19.06 -16.26 -10.16
C GLY A 190 -18.50 -15.06 -9.39
N TYR A 191 -17.57 -14.31 -10.00
CA TYR A 191 -17.01 -13.10 -9.38
C TYR A 191 -18.08 -12.00 -9.23
N ALA A 192 -18.97 -11.83 -10.21
CA ALA A 192 -20.07 -10.86 -10.10
C ALA A 192 -21.08 -11.22 -8.99
N LYS A 193 -21.44 -12.50 -8.86
CA LYS A 193 -22.32 -12.99 -7.78
C LYS A 193 -21.71 -12.77 -6.40
N MET A 194 -20.45 -13.14 -6.22
CA MET A 194 -19.75 -12.94 -4.94
C MET A 194 -19.61 -11.44 -4.62
N GLY A 195 -19.22 -10.60 -5.58
CA GLY A 195 -19.17 -9.15 -5.38
C GLY A 195 -20.53 -8.54 -4.98
N GLN A 196 -21.65 -8.99 -5.57
CA GLN A 196 -23.00 -8.60 -5.15
C GLN A 196 -23.34 -9.09 -3.73
N ALA A 197 -22.98 -10.33 -3.41
CA ALA A 197 -23.18 -10.91 -2.08
C ALA A 197 -22.41 -10.15 -0.99
N LEU A 198 -21.15 -9.80 -1.24
CA LEU A 198 -20.29 -9.02 -0.34
C LEU A 198 -20.87 -7.62 -0.07
N ARG A 199 -21.26 -6.88 -1.11
CA ARG A 199 -21.94 -5.57 -0.95
C ARG A 199 -23.20 -5.67 -0.09
N SER A 200 -23.91 -6.79 -0.18
CA SER A 200 -25.13 -7.05 0.58
C SER A 200 -24.87 -7.51 2.03
N ALA A 201 -23.72 -8.15 2.28
CA ALA A 201 -23.40 -8.78 3.56
C ALA A 201 -22.53 -7.91 4.48
N GLY A 202 -21.45 -7.31 3.95
CA GLY A 202 -20.47 -6.50 4.68
C GLY A 202 -20.44 -5.02 4.32
N GLY A 203 -21.19 -4.60 3.29
CA GLY A 203 -21.29 -3.20 2.86
C GLY A 203 -20.02 -2.64 2.21
N GLU A 204 -20.01 -1.34 1.96
CA GLU A 204 -18.99 -0.66 1.14
C GLU A 204 -17.57 -0.71 1.71
N LYS A 205 -17.40 -0.95 3.02
CA LYS A 205 -16.09 -1.02 3.68
C LYS A 205 -15.33 -2.33 3.46
N THR A 206 -16.02 -3.37 2.96
CA THR A 206 -15.41 -4.69 2.68
C THR A 206 -14.47 -4.62 1.49
N TYR A 207 -13.24 -5.13 1.61
CA TYR A 207 -12.36 -5.34 0.46
C TYR A 207 -12.69 -6.65 -0.27
N TYR A 208 -12.79 -6.60 -1.60
CA TYR A 208 -12.93 -7.77 -2.46
C TYR A 208 -11.71 -7.91 -3.37
N SER A 209 -10.88 -8.92 -3.09
CA SER A 209 -9.69 -9.27 -3.88
C SER A 209 -10.01 -10.45 -4.80
N CYS A 210 -9.81 -10.26 -6.10
CA CYS A 210 -10.23 -11.19 -7.14
C CYS A 210 -9.03 -11.83 -7.86
N SER A 211 -8.84 -13.14 -7.75
CA SER A 211 -7.77 -13.83 -8.50
C SER A 211 -8.07 -14.02 -9.98
N TRP A 212 -9.26 -13.64 -10.46
CA TRP A 212 -9.75 -13.84 -11.83
C TRP A 212 -8.69 -13.59 -12.93
N PRO A 213 -7.92 -12.48 -12.97
CA PRO A 213 -7.03 -12.22 -14.09
C PRO A 213 -5.82 -13.17 -14.17
N ALA A 214 -5.35 -13.73 -13.05
CA ALA A 214 -4.26 -14.73 -13.04
C ALA A 214 -4.63 -16.03 -13.77
N TYR A 215 -5.92 -16.39 -13.80
CA TYR A 215 -6.41 -17.59 -14.48
C TYR A 215 -6.66 -17.42 -15.99
N LEU A 216 -6.32 -16.26 -16.57
CA LEU A 216 -6.56 -15.93 -17.99
C LEU A 216 -5.28 -15.83 -18.84
N GLY A 217 -4.16 -16.33 -18.33
CA GLY A 217 -2.84 -16.26 -18.97
C GLY A 217 -2.17 -14.88 -18.81
N ASP A 218 -1.04 -14.67 -19.49
CA ASP A 218 -0.10 -13.60 -19.09
C ASP A 218 -0.26 -12.30 -19.89
N ASP A 219 -1.07 -12.28 -20.94
CA ASP A 219 -1.31 -11.05 -21.70
C ASP A 219 -2.33 -10.16 -20.99
N GLU A 220 -1.84 -9.21 -20.17
CA GLU A 220 -2.68 -8.25 -19.45
C GLU A 220 -3.62 -7.49 -20.39
N THR A 221 -3.24 -7.22 -21.64
CA THR A 221 -4.09 -6.46 -22.58
C THR A 221 -5.38 -7.18 -22.97
N LYS A 222 -5.46 -8.50 -22.73
CA LYS A 222 -6.64 -9.34 -22.99
C LYS A 222 -7.56 -9.52 -21.78
N LYS A 223 -7.19 -9.03 -20.59
CA LYS A 223 -7.90 -9.32 -19.33
C LYS A 223 -9.11 -8.40 -19.10
N PRO A 224 -10.18 -8.88 -18.45
CA PRO A 224 -11.48 -8.21 -18.44
C PRO A 224 -11.63 -7.17 -17.31
N TYR A 225 -10.70 -6.21 -17.17
CA TYR A 225 -10.69 -5.24 -16.05
C TYR A 225 -12.01 -4.51 -15.83
N ALA A 226 -12.65 -4.04 -16.90
CA ALA A 226 -13.95 -3.38 -16.80
C ALA A 226 -15.04 -4.29 -16.18
N GLN A 227 -14.96 -5.61 -16.39
CA GLN A 227 -15.87 -6.57 -15.76
C GLN A 227 -15.51 -6.83 -14.29
N MET A 228 -14.23 -6.78 -13.93
CA MET A 228 -13.78 -6.89 -12.54
C MET A 228 -14.19 -5.66 -11.71
N THR A 229 -14.01 -4.46 -12.26
CA THR A 229 -14.57 -3.22 -11.68
C THR A 229 -16.09 -3.31 -11.55
N ALA A 230 -16.82 -3.80 -12.56
CA ALA A 230 -18.28 -3.96 -12.51
C ALA A 230 -18.75 -5.06 -11.53
N ALA A 231 -17.96 -6.12 -11.33
CA ALA A 231 -18.18 -7.11 -10.27
C ALA A 231 -17.98 -6.48 -8.88
N GLY A 232 -17.17 -5.41 -8.78
CA GLY A 232 -16.83 -4.69 -7.56
C GLY A 232 -15.57 -5.21 -6.88
N CYS A 233 -14.63 -5.75 -7.65
CA CYS A 233 -13.28 -6.07 -7.17
C CYS A 233 -12.56 -4.77 -6.80
N ASP A 234 -12.08 -4.67 -5.56
CA ASP A 234 -11.26 -3.53 -5.09
C ASP A 234 -9.78 -3.71 -5.45
N LEU A 235 -9.37 -4.96 -5.68
CA LEU A 235 -8.06 -5.35 -6.20
C LEU A 235 -8.14 -6.71 -6.90
N TRP A 236 -7.11 -7.04 -7.68
CA TRP A 236 -7.06 -8.32 -8.38
C TRP A 236 -5.62 -8.83 -8.59
N ARG A 237 -5.40 -10.13 -8.38
CA ARG A 237 -4.12 -10.80 -8.66
C ARG A 237 -3.97 -11.00 -10.16
N ASN A 238 -3.08 -10.23 -10.80
CA ASN A 238 -2.92 -10.25 -12.25
C ASN A 238 -2.19 -11.50 -12.76
N TYR A 239 -1.14 -11.93 -12.06
CA TYR A 239 -0.11 -12.85 -12.56
C TYR A 239 0.15 -13.99 -11.55
N GLY A 240 1.09 -14.88 -11.88
CA GLY A 240 1.43 -16.05 -11.08
C GLY A 240 1.78 -15.75 -9.62
N ASP A 241 1.63 -16.74 -8.75
CA ASP A 241 1.97 -16.64 -7.33
C ASP A 241 3.46 -16.35 -7.15
N ILE A 242 3.77 -15.34 -6.33
CA ILE A 242 5.13 -15.13 -5.86
C ILE A 242 5.61 -16.36 -5.08
N GLN A 243 6.90 -16.61 -5.16
CA GLN A 243 7.59 -17.64 -4.41
C GLN A 243 8.71 -16.99 -3.62
N CYS A 244 9.09 -17.58 -2.50
CA CYS A 244 10.24 -17.18 -1.69
C CYS A 244 11.55 -17.52 -2.42
N ASP A 245 11.81 -16.77 -3.49
CA ASP A 245 12.89 -16.91 -4.45
C ASP A 245 13.14 -15.56 -5.14
N LEU A 246 14.39 -15.23 -5.39
CA LEU A 246 14.77 -13.97 -6.05
C LEU A 246 14.38 -13.95 -7.54
N GLY A 247 14.38 -15.10 -8.21
CA GLY A 247 13.95 -15.22 -9.61
C GLY A 247 12.46 -14.90 -9.75
N SER A 248 11.61 -15.49 -8.92
CA SER A 248 10.17 -15.22 -8.88
C SER A 248 9.85 -13.74 -8.64
N LEU A 249 10.52 -13.09 -7.69
CA LEU A 249 10.38 -11.64 -7.48
C LEU A 249 10.75 -10.83 -8.73
N MET A 250 11.86 -11.16 -9.39
CA MET A 250 12.32 -10.42 -10.57
C MET A 250 11.42 -10.64 -11.80
N ASP A 251 10.87 -11.84 -11.95
CA ASP A 251 9.91 -12.19 -13.01
C ASP A 251 8.62 -11.38 -12.87
N ILE A 252 8.05 -11.29 -11.65
CA ILE A 252 6.90 -10.43 -11.35
C ILE A 252 7.22 -8.96 -11.60
N VAL A 253 8.36 -8.45 -11.12
CA VAL A 253 8.80 -7.07 -11.37
C VAL A 253 8.91 -6.77 -12.86
N ASP A 254 9.41 -7.72 -13.65
CA ASP A 254 9.53 -7.56 -15.10
C ASP A 254 8.19 -7.62 -15.82
N HIS A 255 7.34 -8.57 -15.48
CA HIS A 255 5.98 -8.69 -16.01
C HIS A 255 5.18 -7.41 -15.78
N TYR A 256 5.16 -6.93 -14.53
CA TYR A 256 4.54 -5.66 -14.20
C TYR A 256 5.23 -4.49 -14.90
N GLY A 257 6.56 -4.52 -15.06
CA GLY A 257 7.29 -3.48 -15.79
C GLY A 257 6.92 -3.43 -17.28
N ASP A 258 6.73 -4.58 -17.90
CA ASP A 258 6.39 -4.75 -19.32
C ASP A 258 4.96 -4.26 -19.61
N TYR A 259 3.99 -4.52 -18.72
CA TYR A 259 2.59 -4.08 -18.86
C TYR A 259 2.23 -2.77 -18.11
N SER A 260 3.11 -2.22 -17.27
CA SER A 260 2.80 -1.13 -16.32
C SER A 260 2.05 0.06 -16.93
N LYS A 261 2.46 0.52 -18.13
CA LYS A 261 1.81 1.65 -18.81
C LYS A 261 0.36 1.35 -19.21
N PHE A 262 0.05 0.11 -19.58
CA PHE A 262 -1.33 -0.32 -19.84
C PHE A 262 -2.09 -0.51 -18.52
N LEU A 263 -1.48 -1.21 -17.55
CA LEU A 263 -2.07 -1.47 -16.23
C LEU A 263 -2.48 -0.17 -15.51
N ALA A 264 -1.69 0.90 -15.62
CA ALA A 264 -1.99 2.21 -15.08
C ALA A 264 -3.24 2.89 -15.69
N THR A 265 -3.70 2.45 -16.87
CA THR A 265 -4.95 2.95 -17.47
C THR A 265 -6.19 2.25 -16.94
N VAL A 266 -6.07 1.01 -16.47
CA VAL A 266 -7.19 0.14 -16.05
C VAL A 266 -7.35 0.00 -14.54
N SER A 267 -6.37 0.44 -13.75
CA SER A 267 -6.41 0.39 -12.28
C SER A 267 -6.39 1.78 -11.61
N GLY A 268 -6.43 1.77 -10.28
CA GLY A 268 -6.42 2.94 -9.40
C GLY A 268 -7.77 3.21 -8.73
N GLN A 269 -7.85 4.37 -8.07
CA GLN A 269 -9.02 4.82 -7.32
C GLN A 269 -10.32 4.73 -8.15
N GLY A 270 -11.33 4.03 -7.61
CA GLY A 270 -12.62 3.83 -8.28
C GLY A 270 -12.65 2.77 -9.39
N LYS A 271 -11.50 2.16 -9.75
CA LYS A 271 -11.42 1.01 -10.68
C LYS A 271 -11.07 -0.28 -9.97
N GLY A 272 -10.15 -0.20 -9.01
CA GLY A 272 -9.50 -1.31 -8.30
C GLY A 272 -7.99 -1.33 -8.55
N TYR A 273 -7.23 -1.96 -7.66
CA TYR A 273 -5.75 -1.97 -7.71
C TYR A 273 -5.20 -3.29 -8.29
N ASN A 274 -4.06 -3.22 -8.99
CA ASN A 274 -3.37 -4.44 -9.42
C ASN A 274 -2.62 -5.04 -8.23
N ASP A 275 -2.65 -6.36 -8.09
CA ASP A 275 -2.02 -7.10 -7.01
C ASP A 275 -0.85 -7.94 -7.57
N PRO A 276 0.41 -7.45 -7.46
CA PRO A 276 1.63 -8.19 -7.78
C PRO A 276 2.01 -9.25 -6.73
N ASP A 277 1.09 -9.60 -5.83
CA ASP A 277 1.25 -10.57 -4.74
C ASP A 277 2.10 -10.07 -3.56
N MET A 278 2.24 -10.94 -2.55
CA MET A 278 2.79 -10.62 -1.24
C MET A 278 4.25 -10.10 -1.24
N LEU A 279 4.56 -9.30 -0.21
CA LEU A 279 5.92 -8.85 0.09
C LEU A 279 6.74 -9.99 0.73
N LEU A 280 7.86 -10.36 0.09
CA LEU A 280 8.86 -11.31 0.61
C LEU A 280 9.79 -10.67 1.66
N ILE A 281 9.63 -9.37 1.91
CA ILE A 281 10.52 -8.55 2.73
C ILE A 281 10.66 -9.14 4.15
N GLY A 282 11.91 -9.37 4.56
CA GLY A 282 12.24 -9.95 5.87
C GLY A 282 12.35 -11.49 5.89
N ASN A 283 12.00 -12.17 4.78
CA ASN A 283 12.35 -13.58 4.59
C ASN A 283 13.82 -13.73 4.18
N THR A 284 14.43 -14.87 4.50
CA THR A 284 15.84 -15.16 4.18
C THR A 284 16.08 -15.58 2.71
N CYS A 285 15.03 -15.73 1.92
CA CYS A 285 15.10 -16.15 0.52
C CYS A 285 15.44 -15.02 -0.47
N ILE A 286 15.35 -13.75 -0.03
CA ILE A 286 15.78 -12.59 -0.81
C ILE A 286 16.78 -11.74 0.00
N PRO A 287 17.77 -11.10 -0.64
CA PRO A 287 18.70 -10.21 0.05
C PRO A 287 18.06 -8.85 0.38
N ASP A 288 18.58 -8.15 1.39
CA ASP A 288 18.13 -6.82 1.84
C ASP A 288 17.97 -5.79 0.69
N GLY A 289 18.85 -5.83 -0.31
CA GLY A 289 18.74 -4.96 -1.50
C GLY A 289 17.49 -5.24 -2.35
N ALA A 290 17.08 -6.51 -2.44
CA ALA A 290 15.84 -6.92 -3.11
C ALA A 290 14.60 -6.58 -2.27
N ALA A 291 14.71 -6.54 -0.93
CA ALA A 291 13.63 -6.05 -0.08
C ALA A 291 13.33 -4.56 -0.31
N ARG A 292 14.37 -3.71 -0.38
CA ARG A 292 14.22 -2.28 -0.75
C ARG A 292 13.63 -2.12 -2.16
N LEU A 293 14.03 -2.99 -3.08
CA LEU A 293 13.52 -3.03 -4.45
C LEU A 293 12.03 -3.34 -4.49
N GLN A 294 11.60 -4.43 -3.83
CA GLN A 294 10.19 -4.83 -3.83
C GLN A 294 9.31 -3.74 -3.25
N MET A 295 9.66 -3.19 -2.08
CA MET A 295 8.91 -2.09 -1.46
C MET A 295 8.81 -0.86 -2.38
N ALA A 296 9.90 -0.49 -3.06
CA ALA A 296 9.89 0.65 -3.97
C ALA A 296 9.02 0.40 -5.21
N VAL A 297 9.10 -0.78 -5.84
CA VAL A 297 8.27 -1.12 -7.01
C VAL A 297 6.79 -1.21 -6.63
N TRP A 298 6.44 -1.87 -5.51
CA TRP A 298 5.05 -1.96 -5.04
C TRP A 298 4.48 -0.57 -4.73
N SER A 299 5.23 0.28 -4.01
CA SER A 299 4.81 1.65 -3.70
C SER A 299 4.61 2.52 -4.95
N ILE A 300 5.45 2.33 -5.98
CA ILE A 300 5.29 3.00 -7.27
C ILE A 300 4.03 2.50 -7.98
N LEU A 301 3.74 1.20 -7.94
CA LEU A 301 2.59 0.58 -8.62
C LEU A 301 1.23 0.83 -7.94
N ALA A 302 1.19 1.41 -6.74
CA ALA A 302 0.00 1.45 -5.88
C ALA A 302 -0.53 0.03 -5.58
N ALA A 303 0.39 -0.84 -5.20
CA ALA A 303 0.13 -2.26 -4.96
C ALA A 303 -0.23 -2.54 -3.49
N PRO A 304 -1.00 -3.60 -3.19
CA PRO A 304 -1.24 -4.03 -1.81
C PRO A 304 0.06 -4.29 -1.05
N LEU A 305 0.25 -3.66 0.11
CA LEU A 305 1.39 -3.92 0.98
C LEU A 305 1.05 -5.04 1.97
N ILE A 306 0.90 -6.26 1.44
CA ILE A 306 0.56 -7.46 2.22
C ILE A 306 1.82 -8.29 2.44
N MET A 307 2.26 -8.41 3.69
CA MET A 307 3.49 -9.14 4.06
C MET A 307 3.29 -10.67 4.05
N GLY A 308 4.20 -11.39 3.39
CA GLY A 308 4.21 -12.86 3.30
C GLY A 308 5.40 -13.49 4.05
N ASN A 309 5.58 -13.15 5.33
CA ASN A 309 6.78 -13.47 6.11
C ASN A 309 6.42 -14.03 7.51
N ASP A 310 7.40 -14.23 8.39
CA ASP A 310 7.16 -14.42 9.83
C ASP A 310 7.60 -13.16 10.58
N LEU A 311 6.64 -12.35 11.02
CA LEU A 311 6.90 -11.04 11.62
C LEU A 311 7.77 -11.12 12.88
N ARG A 312 7.77 -12.27 13.58
CA ARG A 312 8.60 -12.53 14.76
C ARG A 312 10.10 -12.62 14.45
N LEU A 313 10.44 -12.88 13.18
CA LEU A 313 11.80 -13.17 12.72
C LEU A 313 12.34 -12.08 11.77
N VAL A 314 11.53 -11.08 11.40
CA VAL A 314 11.95 -9.96 10.54
C VAL A 314 13.08 -9.17 11.25
N PRO A 315 14.26 -9.01 10.63
CA PRO A 315 15.35 -8.24 11.22
C PRO A 315 14.96 -6.77 11.44
N THR A 316 15.27 -6.22 12.63
CA THR A 316 14.98 -4.83 12.99
C THR A 316 15.35 -3.79 11.92
N PRO A 317 16.53 -3.85 11.25
CA PRO A 317 16.85 -2.89 10.18
C PRO A 317 15.90 -2.97 8.98
N ILE A 318 15.48 -4.18 8.58
CA ILE A 318 14.53 -4.38 7.47
C ILE A 318 13.14 -3.91 7.86
N ARG A 319 12.70 -4.22 9.09
CA ARG A 319 11.45 -3.68 9.65
C ARG A 319 11.47 -2.14 9.61
N ASP A 320 12.45 -1.51 10.25
CA ASP A 320 12.43 -0.07 10.52
C ASP A 320 12.82 0.81 9.30
N GLN A 321 13.54 0.27 8.31
CA GLN A 321 13.99 1.03 7.14
C GLN A 321 13.23 0.73 5.85
N VAL A 322 12.52 -0.40 5.77
CA VAL A 322 11.78 -0.83 4.58
C VAL A 322 10.29 -0.92 4.88
N LEU A 323 9.86 -1.86 5.74
CA LEU A 323 8.43 -2.10 6.01
C LEU A 323 7.77 -0.94 6.74
N LEU A 324 8.41 -0.35 7.75
CA LEU A 324 7.88 0.79 8.52
C LEU A 324 8.36 2.15 7.96
N ASN A 325 8.78 2.20 6.69
CA ASN A 325 9.25 3.43 6.10
C ASN A 325 8.06 4.33 5.73
N GLU A 326 7.75 5.27 6.64
CA GLU A 326 6.62 6.22 6.52
C GLU A 326 6.55 6.93 5.17
N GLU A 327 7.69 7.25 4.54
CA GLU A 327 7.71 7.96 3.25
C GLU A 327 7.50 7.01 2.05
N ALA A 328 7.89 5.74 2.15
CA ALA A 328 7.53 4.73 1.15
C ALA A 328 6.04 4.37 1.25
N ILE A 329 5.52 4.16 2.48
CA ILE A 329 4.10 3.93 2.74
C ILE A 329 3.26 5.12 2.27
N ALA A 330 3.68 6.37 2.51
CA ALA A 330 2.96 7.55 2.06
C ALA A 330 2.97 7.74 0.53
N ILE A 331 3.95 7.18 -0.19
CA ILE A 331 3.89 7.10 -1.65
C ILE A 331 2.85 6.06 -2.07
N ASP A 332 2.87 4.87 -1.45
CA ASP A 332 1.92 3.80 -1.75
C ASP A 332 0.46 4.23 -1.53
N GLN A 333 0.19 4.72 -0.32
CA GLN A 333 -1.10 5.14 0.21
C GLN A 333 -1.51 6.56 -0.23
N ASP A 334 -0.92 7.11 -1.29
CA ASP A 334 -1.30 8.42 -1.81
C ASP A 334 -2.79 8.45 -2.21
N PRO A 335 -3.58 9.42 -1.72
CA PRO A 335 -5.05 9.39 -1.82
C PRO A 335 -5.61 9.68 -3.22
N LEU A 336 -4.77 10.02 -4.21
CA LEU A 336 -5.22 10.01 -5.62
C LEU A 336 -5.32 8.58 -6.17
N GLY A 337 -4.66 7.60 -5.54
CA GLY A 337 -4.66 6.20 -5.98
C GLY A 337 -4.20 6.01 -7.43
N ILE A 338 -3.36 6.92 -7.95
CA ILE A 338 -2.82 6.85 -9.31
C ILE A 338 -1.60 5.93 -9.30
N PRO A 339 -1.63 4.78 -10.01
CA PRO A 339 -0.50 3.88 -10.14
C PRO A 339 0.60 4.45 -11.04
N GLY A 340 1.83 4.06 -10.77
CA GLY A 340 3.01 4.38 -11.57
C GLY A 340 3.34 3.35 -12.65
N TYR A 341 4.47 3.57 -13.32
CA TYR A 341 4.95 2.73 -14.41
C TYR A 341 6.48 2.72 -14.55
N ARG A 342 7.01 1.72 -15.26
CA ARG A 342 8.42 1.71 -15.68
C ARG A 342 8.62 2.71 -16.82
N ALA A 343 9.38 3.76 -16.55
CA ALA A 343 9.66 4.86 -17.46
C ALA A 343 10.80 4.54 -18.44
N SER A 344 11.81 3.79 -18.00
CA SER A 344 12.88 3.30 -18.89
C SER A 344 12.44 2.08 -19.70
N ASN A 345 13.27 1.70 -20.68
CA ASN A 345 13.24 0.34 -21.21
C ASN A 345 13.61 -0.68 -20.12
N LYS A 346 13.19 -1.93 -20.31
CA LYS A 346 13.62 -3.10 -19.53
C LYS A 346 15.15 -3.20 -19.53
N SER A 347 15.72 -3.53 -18.37
CA SER A 347 17.17 -3.70 -18.20
C SER A 347 17.49 -4.80 -17.20
N ASP A 348 18.57 -5.52 -17.46
CA ASP A 348 19.14 -6.49 -16.51
C ASP A 348 20.00 -5.79 -15.43
N VAL A 349 20.26 -4.48 -15.57
CA VAL A 349 21.13 -3.70 -14.69
C VAL A 349 20.34 -2.73 -13.83
N ALA A 350 19.72 -1.72 -14.44
CA ALA A 350 18.99 -0.69 -13.71
C ALA A 350 17.86 -0.10 -14.54
N GLU A 351 16.74 0.18 -13.89
CA GLU A 351 15.51 0.67 -14.48
C GLU A 351 14.99 1.91 -13.76
N LEU A 352 14.34 2.80 -14.50
CA LEU A 352 13.67 3.97 -13.96
C LEU A 352 12.17 3.69 -13.87
N TRP A 353 11.61 3.84 -12.68
CA TRP A 353 10.19 3.65 -12.37
C TRP A 353 9.63 4.93 -11.74
N VAL A 354 8.39 5.31 -12.09
CA VAL A 354 7.81 6.61 -11.74
C VAL A 354 6.36 6.45 -11.34
N ARG A 355 5.97 7.00 -10.18
CA ARG A 355 4.56 7.24 -9.82
C ARG A 355 4.27 8.73 -10.06
N PRO A 356 3.57 9.07 -11.15
CA PRO A 356 3.30 10.45 -11.52
C PRO A 356 2.25 11.04 -10.58
N LYS A 357 2.37 12.34 -10.28
CA LYS A 357 1.32 13.17 -9.67
C LYS A 357 0.70 12.57 -8.39
N LEU A 358 1.32 12.89 -7.27
CA LEU A 358 0.85 12.62 -5.91
C LEU A 358 -0.03 13.77 -5.40
N ALA A 359 -0.78 13.55 -4.32
CA ALA A 359 -1.83 14.45 -3.81
C ALA A 359 -1.31 15.82 -3.35
N ASP A 360 -0.07 15.87 -2.87
CA ASP A 360 0.68 17.09 -2.55
C ASP A 360 1.17 17.87 -3.79
N GLY A 361 0.77 17.43 -4.99
CA GLY A 361 1.28 17.97 -6.24
C GLY A 361 2.75 17.63 -6.47
N GLY A 362 3.27 16.55 -5.87
CA GLY A 362 4.61 16.00 -6.11
C GLY A 362 4.61 14.75 -7.02
N ALA A 363 5.70 13.99 -6.97
CA ALA A 363 5.85 12.71 -7.66
C ALA A 363 6.84 11.78 -6.92
N ALA A 364 6.84 10.48 -7.24
CA ALA A 364 7.83 9.54 -6.73
C ALA A 364 8.59 8.84 -7.87
N VAL A 365 9.88 8.59 -7.64
CA VAL A 365 10.77 7.99 -8.64
C VAL A 365 11.62 6.92 -7.98
N ALA A 366 11.57 5.69 -8.48
CA ALA A 366 12.45 4.61 -8.06
C ALA A 366 13.50 4.31 -9.13
N VAL A 367 14.76 4.22 -8.71
CA VAL A 367 15.87 3.70 -9.51
C VAL A 367 16.15 2.28 -9.03
N VAL A 368 15.58 1.35 -9.77
CA VAL A 368 15.48 -0.08 -9.45
C VAL A 368 16.71 -0.79 -10.01
N TYR A 369 17.54 -1.39 -9.15
CA TYR A 369 18.71 -2.15 -9.59
C TYR A 369 18.43 -3.65 -9.59
N LYS A 370 18.63 -4.31 -10.73
CA LYS A 370 18.27 -5.73 -10.94
C LYS A 370 19.46 -6.68 -10.99
N GLY A 371 20.63 -6.26 -11.46
CA GLY A 371 21.76 -7.21 -11.60
C GLY A 371 22.97 -6.73 -12.42
N GLY A 372 23.85 -7.69 -12.70
CA GLY A 372 25.17 -7.49 -13.28
C GLY A 372 26.25 -8.18 -12.45
N SER A 373 27.35 -8.62 -13.09
CA SER A 373 28.32 -9.57 -12.53
C SER A 373 29.26 -9.05 -11.43
N SER A 374 28.86 -8.02 -10.67
CA SER A 374 29.32 -7.79 -9.30
C SER A 374 28.35 -6.92 -8.51
N LEU A 375 27.94 -7.40 -7.32
CA LEU A 375 27.20 -6.62 -6.34
C LEU A 375 28.03 -5.38 -5.95
N THR A 376 27.41 -4.19 -5.97
CA THR A 376 28.12 -2.90 -5.87
C THR A 376 27.20 -1.75 -5.45
N ARG A 377 27.55 -1.00 -4.38
CA ARG A 377 26.71 0.04 -3.75
C ARG A 377 26.37 1.20 -4.68
N ALA A 378 25.24 1.86 -4.45
CA ALA A 378 24.88 3.14 -5.08
C ALA A 378 25.09 4.33 -4.12
N ARG A 379 25.58 5.46 -4.64
CA ARG A 379 25.62 6.75 -3.94
C ARG A 379 25.28 7.88 -4.90
N LEU A 380 24.27 8.67 -4.53
CA LEU A 380 23.93 9.95 -5.15
C LEU A 380 25.06 10.97 -5.02
N GLU A 381 25.46 11.55 -6.15
CA GLU A 381 26.44 12.62 -6.23
C GLU A 381 25.87 13.81 -7.02
N ARG A 382 25.87 15.00 -6.39
CA ARG A 382 25.55 16.28 -7.02
C ARG A 382 26.43 16.49 -8.26
N ASN A 383 25.82 16.80 -9.40
CA ASN A 383 26.53 17.37 -10.55
C ASN A 383 26.59 18.91 -10.39
N PRO A 384 27.76 19.54 -10.11
CA PRO A 384 27.80 20.97 -9.78
C PRO A 384 27.90 21.90 -11.00
N SER A 385 28.03 21.35 -12.22
CA SER A 385 28.42 22.12 -13.41
C SER A 385 27.87 21.49 -14.69
N GLY A 386 26.91 22.14 -15.36
CA GLY A 386 26.30 21.55 -16.57
C GLY A 386 25.23 22.41 -17.26
N SER A 387 25.56 23.64 -17.67
CA SER A 387 24.68 24.45 -18.52
C SER A 387 24.70 24.02 -19.99
N ALA A 388 24.24 22.79 -20.30
CA ALA A 388 23.81 22.36 -21.64
C ALA A 388 23.24 20.93 -21.59
N TRP A 389 22.09 20.73 -22.24
CA TRP A 389 21.41 19.44 -22.33
C TRP A 389 22.01 18.54 -23.43
N THR A 390 22.13 17.24 -23.17
CA THR A 390 22.08 16.24 -24.25
C THR A 390 21.15 15.10 -23.85
N THR A 391 20.16 14.80 -24.69
CA THR A 391 19.27 13.64 -24.56
C THR A 391 20.04 12.35 -24.85
N ARG A 392 20.87 11.92 -23.90
CA ARG A 392 21.57 10.64 -24.01
C ARG A 392 20.59 9.51 -23.73
N LYS A 393 20.08 8.94 -24.83
CA LYS A 393 19.61 7.56 -24.95
C LYS A 393 20.39 6.66 -23.98
N ILE A 394 19.69 5.88 -23.15
CA ILE A 394 20.32 4.92 -22.22
C ILE A 394 21.28 4.04 -23.01
N GLY A 395 22.58 4.27 -22.84
CA GLY A 395 23.65 3.73 -23.67
C GLY A 395 24.40 2.63 -22.95
N ALA A 396 24.93 1.66 -23.71
CA ALA A 396 25.69 0.55 -23.18
C ALA A 396 26.88 1.03 -22.31
N VAL A 397 26.98 0.49 -21.10
CA VAL A 397 27.99 0.88 -20.10
C VAL A 397 29.26 0.02 -20.28
N GLN A 398 30.42 0.65 -20.47
CA GLN A 398 31.71 -0.05 -20.40
C GLN A 398 32.08 -0.41 -18.95
N LEU A 399 32.65 -1.60 -18.77
CA LEU A 399 32.78 -2.24 -17.46
C LEU A 399 34.23 -2.11 -16.91
N GLY A 400 34.48 -1.13 -16.03
CA GLY A 400 35.74 -0.94 -15.28
C GLY A 400 35.64 -1.09 -13.74
N LYS A 401 36.75 -0.97 -13.00
CA LYS A 401 36.86 -1.29 -11.55
C LYS A 401 36.10 -0.38 -10.58
N THR A 402 35.72 0.82 -11.00
CA THR A 402 34.72 1.68 -10.35
C THR A 402 33.89 2.27 -11.47
N LYS A 403 32.55 2.22 -11.38
CA LYS A 403 31.67 2.68 -12.48
C LYS A 403 30.73 3.75 -11.95
N LYS A 404 30.44 4.78 -12.74
CA LYS A 404 29.43 5.79 -12.40
C LYS A 404 28.29 5.64 -13.42
N LEU A 405 27.18 5.08 -12.99
CA LEU A 405 25.96 5.02 -13.81
C LEU A 405 25.15 6.27 -13.50
N THR A 406 25.07 7.21 -14.44
CA THR A 406 24.23 8.40 -14.28
C THR A 406 22.93 8.23 -15.04
N LEU A 407 21.82 8.15 -14.30
CA LEU A 407 20.47 8.15 -14.83
C LEU A 407 19.91 9.56 -14.67
N HIS A 408 19.57 10.20 -15.78
CA HIS A 408 18.86 11.48 -15.73
C HIS A 408 17.39 11.21 -15.44
N VAL A 409 16.87 11.84 -14.38
CA VAL A 409 15.44 11.84 -14.03
C VAL A 409 14.85 13.16 -14.54
N PRO A 410 14.18 13.16 -15.71
CA PRO A 410 13.62 14.37 -16.29
C PRO A 410 12.42 14.87 -15.48
N PHE A 411 12.19 16.19 -15.48
CA PHE A 411 10.96 16.79 -14.98
C PHE A 411 10.05 17.21 -16.15
N GLY A 412 8.73 17.18 -15.95
CA GLY A 412 7.75 17.61 -16.94
C GLY A 412 6.93 16.47 -17.55
N ALA A 413 6.56 16.63 -18.82
CA ALA A 413 5.59 15.77 -19.50
C ALA A 413 5.98 14.28 -19.56
N GLU A 414 7.27 13.94 -19.61
CA GLU A 414 7.74 12.54 -19.65
C GLU A 414 7.42 11.75 -18.37
N ILE A 415 7.34 12.45 -17.23
CA ILE A 415 6.96 11.89 -15.92
C ILE A 415 5.55 12.31 -15.48
N GLY A 416 4.76 12.93 -16.38
CA GLY A 416 3.41 13.43 -16.08
C GLY A 416 3.33 14.47 -14.95
N TRP A 417 4.44 15.15 -14.63
CA TRP A 417 4.55 16.01 -13.45
C TRP A 417 5.43 17.25 -13.69
N SER A 418 4.94 18.42 -13.28
CA SER A 418 5.70 19.67 -13.25
C SER A 418 5.47 20.39 -11.91
N PRO A 419 6.51 20.82 -11.19
CA PRO A 419 6.34 21.60 -9.96
C PRO A 419 5.80 23.02 -10.26
N PRO A 420 4.97 23.61 -9.38
CA PRO A 420 4.36 24.93 -9.60
C PRO A 420 5.35 26.08 -9.86
N SER A 421 6.50 26.05 -9.19
CA SER A 421 7.58 27.03 -9.30
C SER A 421 8.60 26.72 -10.40
N GLY A 422 8.41 25.64 -11.16
CA GLY A 422 9.43 25.07 -12.05
C GLY A 422 10.63 24.46 -11.29
N THR A 423 10.59 24.42 -9.97
CA THR A 423 11.67 23.92 -9.10
C THR A 423 11.16 22.83 -8.16
N ALA A 424 11.87 21.70 -8.08
CA ALA A 424 11.52 20.56 -7.25
C ALA A 424 12.49 20.42 -6.06
N SER A 425 11.97 20.21 -4.85
CA SER A 425 12.76 19.63 -3.76
C SER A 425 12.86 18.12 -3.96
N VAL A 426 14.06 17.55 -3.78
CA VAL A 426 14.31 16.13 -4.03
C VAL A 426 14.95 15.47 -2.81
N ARG A 427 14.42 14.31 -2.41
CA ARG A 427 14.87 13.57 -1.23
C ARG A 427 14.98 12.08 -1.48
N ASP A 428 16.10 11.48 -1.05
CA ASP A 428 16.26 10.03 -0.97
C ASP A 428 15.65 9.51 0.34
N ILE A 429 14.66 8.64 0.21
CA ILE A 429 13.87 8.07 1.30
C ILE A 429 14.66 7.02 2.09
N TYR A 430 15.47 6.19 1.42
CA TYR A 430 16.24 5.13 2.08
C TYR A 430 17.52 5.67 2.70
N ALA A 431 18.22 6.60 2.03
CA ALA A 431 19.35 7.32 2.61
C ALA A 431 18.92 8.44 3.57
N ARG A 432 17.61 8.71 3.71
CA ARG A 432 17.00 9.77 4.54
C ARG A 432 17.64 11.15 4.31
N THR A 433 18.07 11.44 3.09
CA THR A 433 18.94 12.58 2.75
C THR A 433 18.27 13.50 1.74
N SER A 434 18.24 14.81 2.02
CA SER A 434 17.83 15.83 1.04
C SER A 434 18.93 16.06 0.01
N LEU A 435 18.52 16.16 -1.25
CA LEU A 435 19.39 16.40 -2.41
C LEU A 435 19.29 17.84 -2.93
N GLY A 436 18.48 18.70 -2.28
CA GLY A 436 18.31 20.11 -2.61
C GLY A 436 17.18 20.40 -3.61
N GLU A 437 17.14 21.66 -4.07
CA GLU A 437 16.18 22.20 -5.04
C GLU A 437 16.76 22.13 -6.48
N HIS A 438 15.96 21.69 -7.47
CA HIS A 438 16.38 21.45 -8.86
C HIS A 438 15.36 21.95 -9.88
N THR A 439 15.81 22.56 -10.99
CA THR A 439 14.94 23.21 -12.01
C THR A 439 14.78 22.43 -13.32
N SER A 440 15.55 21.36 -13.52
CA SER A 440 15.79 20.77 -14.84
C SER A 440 15.99 19.25 -14.81
N GLY A 441 15.28 18.56 -13.92
CA GLY A 441 15.54 17.16 -13.60
C GLY A 441 16.68 16.97 -12.60
N VAL A 442 16.95 15.72 -12.22
CA VAL A 442 18.09 15.34 -11.36
C VAL A 442 18.92 14.27 -12.05
N ASP A 443 20.22 14.51 -12.15
CA ASP A 443 21.21 13.48 -12.48
C ASP A 443 21.38 12.55 -11.26
N VAL A 444 20.67 11.42 -11.25
CA VAL A 444 20.91 10.34 -10.30
C VAL A 444 22.15 9.58 -10.74
N SER A 445 23.31 10.12 -10.36
CA SER A 445 24.55 9.36 -10.40
C SER A 445 24.54 8.29 -9.32
N LEU A 446 24.75 7.04 -9.72
CA LEU A 446 25.03 5.90 -8.87
C LEU A 446 26.52 5.59 -9.00
N THR A 447 27.33 5.92 -7.99
CA THR A 447 28.74 5.50 -7.94
C THR A 447 28.84 4.07 -7.43
N VAL A 448 29.17 3.16 -8.35
CA VAL A 448 29.19 1.69 -8.24
C VAL A 448 30.57 1.21 -7.79
N THR A 449 30.70 0.89 -6.50
CA THR A 449 31.89 0.31 -5.83
C THR A 449 31.55 -1.03 -5.16
N GLU A 450 32.52 -1.94 -5.01
CA GLU A 450 32.35 -3.26 -4.33
C GLU A 450 31.46 -3.16 -3.08
N GLY A 451 30.32 -3.87 -3.05
CA GLY A 451 29.25 -3.63 -2.07
C GLY A 451 27.94 -4.36 -2.42
N ILE A 452 26.77 -3.82 -2.05
CA ILE A 452 25.46 -4.29 -2.52
C ILE A 452 24.72 -3.11 -3.16
N PRO A 453 24.22 -3.20 -4.40
CA PRO A 453 23.44 -2.14 -5.02
C PRO A 453 22.08 -2.06 -4.33
N GLU A 454 21.74 -0.88 -3.83
CA GLU A 454 20.44 -0.64 -3.20
C GLU A 454 19.56 0.16 -4.16
N THR A 455 18.31 -0.27 -4.31
CA THR A 455 17.30 0.52 -5.02
C THR A 455 17.11 1.86 -4.31
N VAL A 456 17.14 2.95 -5.06
CA VAL A 456 16.91 4.31 -4.54
C VAL A 456 15.46 4.69 -4.78
N LEU A 457 14.75 5.14 -3.74
CA LEU A 457 13.40 5.70 -3.84
C LEU A 457 13.46 7.19 -3.51
N LEU A 458 13.04 8.02 -4.47
CA LEU A 458 13.05 9.47 -4.38
C LEU A 458 11.64 10.03 -4.24
N ARG A 459 11.47 11.01 -3.36
CA ARG A 459 10.31 11.92 -3.37
C ARG A 459 10.67 13.22 -4.04
N LEU A 460 9.82 13.65 -4.98
CA LEU A 460 9.80 14.97 -5.59
C LEU A 460 8.62 15.74 -4.99
N SER A 461 8.84 16.99 -4.56
CA SER A 461 7.79 17.91 -4.08
C SER A 461 8.10 19.35 -4.49
N ASP A 462 7.16 20.28 -4.31
CA ASP A 462 7.46 21.71 -4.51
C ASP A 462 8.56 22.16 -3.52
N ALA A 463 9.52 22.93 -4.03
CA ALA A 463 10.56 23.59 -3.25
C ALA A 463 9.97 24.40 -2.08
N ALA A 464 8.86 25.11 -2.31
CA ALA A 464 8.21 25.94 -1.31
C ALA A 464 7.70 25.15 -0.08
N ASP A 465 7.13 23.98 -0.31
CA ASP A 465 6.46 23.17 0.73
C ASP A 465 7.46 22.34 1.55
N SER A 466 8.64 22.05 0.99
CA SER A 466 9.69 21.28 1.68
C SER A 466 10.22 21.94 2.97
N ARG A 467 10.02 23.25 3.14
CA ARG A 467 10.35 24.00 4.37
C ARG A 467 9.30 23.80 5.48
N ALA A 468 8.04 23.55 5.13
CA ALA A 468 6.98 23.26 6.09
C ALA A 468 7.12 21.84 6.68
N VAL A 469 7.48 20.86 5.84
CA VAL A 469 7.64 19.45 6.25
C VAL A 469 8.81 19.25 7.23
N SER A 470 9.84 20.12 7.21
CA SER A 470 10.95 20.05 8.18
C SER A 470 10.58 20.55 9.58
N ASP A 471 9.63 21.46 9.72
CA ASP A 471 9.22 22.00 11.02
C ASP A 471 8.04 21.23 11.64
N ALA A 472 7.27 20.48 10.84
CA ALA A 472 6.24 19.56 11.34
C ALA A 472 6.78 18.23 11.93
N ARG A 473 8.11 18.06 11.99
CA ARG A 473 8.79 16.85 12.53
C ARG A 473 9.63 17.13 13.79
N LYS A 474 9.37 18.25 14.47
CA LYS A 474 9.87 18.58 15.82
C LYS A 474 8.71 18.62 16.80
#